data_AF-A0A3M7TD12-F1
#
_entry.id   AF-A0A3M7TD12-F1
#
_cell.length_a   1.000
_cell.length_b   1.000
_cell.length_c   1.000
_cell.angle_alpha   90.00
_cell.angle_beta   90.00
_cell.angle_gamma   90.00
#
_symmetry.space_group_name_H-M   'P 1'
#
loop_
_entity.id
_entity.type
_entity.pdbx_description
1 polymer ?
#
loop_
_entity_poly.entity_id
_entity_poly.type
_entity_poly.pdbx_seq_one_letter_code
_entity_poly.pdbx_strand_id
1 'polypeptide(L)'
;MPLELKYLAVVESALNPKAISGAGAKGLWQFMPNTGSEYGIKQNNYLNIFWDSIGNTDSAVRYLKDLYLQLGDWNLAISAYNCGAGNVRKAIKKFIHLNSLILEGRSIA
;
A
#
# COMPACT_ATOMS: atom_id res chain seq x y z
N MET A 1 10.97 -8.51 -6.94
CA MET A 1 9.58 -8.60 -6.42
C MET A 1 8.80 -9.54 -7.32
N PRO A 2 7.72 -10.18 -6.82
CA PRO A 2 6.84 -11.03 -7.64
C PRO A 2 6.24 -10.25 -8.83
N LEU A 3 6.17 -10.89 -10.00
CA LEU A 3 5.64 -10.25 -11.22
C LEU A 3 4.12 -10.09 -11.16
N GLU A 4 3.46 -10.90 -10.36
CA GLU A 4 2.02 -10.94 -10.14
C GLU A 4 1.52 -9.63 -9.50
N LEU A 5 2.39 -8.88 -8.80
CA LEU A 5 2.02 -7.59 -8.21
C LEU A 5 1.57 -6.55 -9.24
N LYS A 6 1.92 -6.72 -10.51
CA LYS A 6 1.41 -5.86 -11.60
C LYS A 6 -0.12 -5.88 -11.72
N TYR A 7 -0.78 -6.97 -11.29
CA TYR A 7 -2.24 -7.08 -11.32
C TYR A 7 -2.91 -6.14 -10.33
N LEU A 8 -2.21 -5.63 -9.32
CA LEU A 8 -2.74 -4.58 -8.45
C LEU A 8 -3.14 -3.34 -9.25
N ALA A 9 -2.36 -2.92 -10.26
CA ALA A 9 -2.74 -1.79 -11.10
C ALA A 9 -4.09 -1.99 -11.82
N VAL A 10 -4.44 -3.24 -12.15
CA VAL A 10 -5.73 -3.60 -12.73
C VAL A 10 -6.84 -3.45 -11.67
N VAL A 11 -6.61 -3.94 -10.45
CA VAL A 11 -7.57 -3.84 -9.34
C VAL A 11 -7.80 -2.38 -8.93
N GLU A 12 -6.75 -1.58 -8.88
CA GLU A 12 -6.81 -0.20 -8.40
C GLU A 12 -7.51 0.75 -9.39
N SER A 13 -7.25 0.61 -10.70
CA SER A 13 -7.72 1.60 -11.68
C SER A 13 -8.32 1.03 -12.95
N ALA A 14 -8.42 -0.29 -13.10
CA ALA A 14 -8.68 -0.94 -14.39
C ALA A 14 -7.72 -0.45 -15.50
N LEU A 15 -6.46 -0.19 -15.12
CA LEU A 15 -5.42 0.39 -15.96
C LEU A 15 -5.72 1.79 -16.52
N ASN A 16 -6.62 2.55 -15.89
CA ASN A 16 -6.88 3.94 -16.25
C ASN A 16 -5.86 4.87 -15.56
N PRO A 17 -4.90 5.45 -16.30
CA PRO A 17 -3.89 6.31 -15.70
C PRO A 17 -4.47 7.63 -15.19
N LYS A 18 -5.73 7.97 -15.49
CA LYS A 18 -6.41 9.19 -15.03
C LYS A 18 -7.49 8.94 -13.97
N ALA A 19 -7.54 7.74 -13.37
CA ALA A 19 -8.52 7.38 -12.36
C ALA A 19 -8.43 8.27 -11.10
N ILE A 20 -9.58 8.66 -10.54
CA ILE A 20 -9.71 9.34 -9.25
C ILE A 20 -10.79 8.63 -8.46
N SER A 21 -10.46 8.14 -7.25
CA SER A 21 -11.47 7.58 -6.36
C SER A 21 -12.24 8.68 -5.62
N GLY A 22 -13.40 8.34 -5.04
CA GLY A 22 -14.17 9.27 -4.20
C GLY A 22 -13.40 9.76 -2.96
N ALA A 23 -12.40 9.01 -2.49
CA ALA A 23 -11.51 9.39 -1.39
C ALA A 23 -10.31 10.26 -1.84
N GLY A 24 -10.11 10.44 -3.16
CA GLY A 24 -9.04 11.25 -3.71
C GLY A 24 -7.74 10.50 -4.03
N ALA A 25 -7.77 9.16 -4.08
CA ALA A 25 -6.67 8.37 -4.61
C ALA A 25 -6.57 8.57 -6.14
N LYS A 26 -5.36 8.62 -6.69
CA LYS A 26 -5.15 9.03 -8.09
C LYS A 26 -4.20 8.11 -8.85
N GLY A 27 -4.43 8.03 -10.14
CA GLY A 27 -3.53 7.42 -11.10
C GLY A 27 -3.70 5.91 -11.22
N LEU A 28 -2.81 5.31 -12.00
CA LEU A 28 -2.78 3.89 -12.32
C LEU A 28 -2.75 3.00 -11.07
N TRP A 29 -2.03 3.45 -10.05
CA TRP A 29 -1.79 2.74 -8.79
C TRP A 29 -2.56 3.30 -7.59
N GLN A 30 -3.52 4.21 -7.84
CA GLN A 30 -4.40 4.83 -6.83
C GLN A 30 -3.64 5.30 -5.58
N PHE A 31 -2.61 6.13 -5.77
CA PHE A 31 -1.92 6.73 -4.64
C PHE A 31 -2.78 7.81 -3.99
N MET A 32 -2.85 7.78 -2.66
CA MET A 32 -3.26 8.94 -1.89
C MET A 32 -2.20 10.06 -2.03
N PRO A 33 -2.58 11.34 -2.11
CA PRO A 33 -1.63 12.42 -2.34
C PRO A 33 -0.44 12.46 -1.37
N ASN A 34 -0.69 12.23 -0.08
CA ASN A 34 0.37 12.24 0.94
C ASN A 34 1.34 11.07 0.76
N THR A 35 0.84 9.85 0.59
CA THR A 35 1.69 8.69 0.32
C THR A 35 2.44 8.88 -1.00
N GLY A 36 1.77 9.37 -2.05
CA GLY A 36 2.39 9.61 -3.34
C GLY A 36 3.58 10.56 -3.26
N SER A 37 3.47 11.66 -2.51
CA SER A 37 4.58 12.61 -2.36
C SER A 37 5.78 12.01 -1.65
N GLU A 38 5.57 11.16 -0.63
CA GLU A 38 6.64 10.39 0.03
C GLU A 38 7.41 9.50 -0.96
N TYR A 39 6.73 8.97 -1.98
CA TYR A 39 7.33 8.16 -3.05
C TYR A 39 7.63 8.95 -4.32
N GLY A 40 7.79 10.28 -4.24
CA GLY A 40 8.30 11.11 -5.33
C GLY A 40 7.28 11.49 -6.39
N ILE A 41 5.98 11.22 -6.19
CA ILE A 41 4.93 11.73 -7.04
C ILE A 41 4.79 13.24 -6.81
N LYS A 42 5.15 14.03 -7.83
CA LYS A 42 5.02 15.49 -7.83
C LYS A 42 3.81 15.90 -8.68
N GLN A 43 3.04 16.86 -8.18
CA GLN A 43 1.92 17.47 -8.89
C GLN A 43 2.03 19.00 -8.81
N ASN A 44 2.11 19.66 -9.96
CA ASN A 44 2.02 21.10 -10.14
C ASN A 44 1.36 21.41 -11.50
N ASN A 45 1.35 22.69 -11.92
CA ASN A 45 0.67 23.12 -13.15
C ASN A 45 1.31 22.59 -14.45
N TYR A 46 2.56 22.13 -14.41
CA TYR A 46 3.33 21.67 -15.57
C TYR A 46 3.61 20.17 -15.54
N LEU A 47 3.59 19.56 -14.36
CA LEU A 47 3.94 18.16 -14.13
C LEU A 47 2.92 17.50 -13.22
N ASN A 48 2.42 16.34 -13.62
CA ASN A 48 1.58 15.52 -12.76
C ASN A 48 1.95 14.05 -12.88
N ILE A 49 2.79 13.59 -11.95
CA ILE A 49 3.29 12.21 -11.92
C ILE A 49 2.17 11.21 -11.60
N PHE A 50 1.03 11.62 -11.01
CA PHE A 50 -0.10 10.69 -10.85
C PHE A 50 -0.60 10.16 -12.19
N TRP A 51 -0.50 10.96 -13.26
CA TRP A 51 -0.98 10.64 -14.60
C TRP A 51 0.09 10.06 -15.52
N ASP A 52 1.35 10.10 -15.10
CA ASP A 52 2.46 9.45 -15.82
C ASP A 52 2.52 7.98 -15.43
N SER A 53 2.22 7.08 -16.37
CA SER A 53 2.16 5.64 -16.09
C SER A 53 3.50 5.08 -15.62
N ILE A 54 4.62 5.60 -16.14
CA ILE A 54 5.96 5.11 -15.78
C ILE A 54 6.31 5.61 -14.37
N GLY A 55 6.25 6.92 -14.14
CA GLY A 55 6.54 7.50 -12.83
C GLY A 55 5.61 7.00 -11.72
N ASN A 56 4.32 6.85 -12.00
CA ASN A 56 3.37 6.31 -11.02
C ASN A 56 3.68 4.84 -10.68
N THR A 57 4.10 4.04 -11.66
CA THR A 57 4.52 2.65 -11.44
C THR A 57 5.83 2.55 -10.67
N ASP A 58 6.82 3.40 -10.98
CA ASP A 58 8.06 3.46 -10.22
C ASP A 58 7.81 3.76 -8.74
N SER A 59 6.97 4.76 -8.45
CA SER A 59 6.53 5.07 -7.08
C SER A 59 5.83 3.88 -6.40
N ALA A 60 4.94 3.18 -7.11
CA ALA A 60 4.23 2.00 -6.58
C ALA A 60 5.18 0.86 -6.23
N VAL A 61 6.15 0.58 -7.11
CA VAL A 61 7.15 -0.47 -6.91
C VAL A 61 8.03 -0.17 -5.70
N ARG A 62 8.48 1.09 -5.54
CA ARG A 62 9.23 1.51 -4.36
C ARG A 62 8.40 1.36 -3.09
N TYR A 63 7.14 1.78 -3.11
CA TYR A 63 6.25 1.63 -1.95
C TYR A 63 6.03 0.16 -1.57
N LEU A 64 5.69 -0.71 -2.53
CA LEU A 64 5.50 -2.14 -2.30
C LEU A 64 6.78 -2.82 -1.77
N LYS A 65 7.94 -2.42 -2.26
CA LYS A 65 9.23 -2.91 -1.76
C LYS A 65 9.44 -2.52 -0.30
N ASP A 66 9.16 -1.27 0.06
CA ASP A 66 9.31 -0.80 1.44
C ASP A 66 8.32 -1.49 2.39
N LEU A 67 7.09 -1.73 1.95
CA LEU A 67 6.12 -2.53 2.71
C LEU A 67 6.62 -3.96 2.96
N TYR A 68 7.21 -4.60 1.94
CA TYR A 68 7.80 -5.93 2.10
C TYR A 68 9.00 -5.90 3.06
N LEU A 69 9.90 -4.91 2.95
CA LEU A 69 11.03 -4.79 3.86
C LEU A 69 10.60 -4.61 5.32
N GLN A 70 9.46 -3.97 5.55
CA GLN A 70 8.92 -3.74 6.89
C GLN A 70 8.16 -4.95 7.46
N LEU A 71 7.53 -5.76 6.60
CA LEU A 71 6.59 -6.80 7.02
C LEU A 71 7.09 -8.23 6.76
N GLY A 72 8.11 -8.40 5.93
CA GLY A 72 8.74 -9.69 5.60
C GLY A 72 7.89 -10.64 4.74
N ASP A 73 6.64 -10.27 4.42
CA ASP A 73 5.68 -11.12 3.72
C ASP A 73 4.88 -10.31 2.68
N TRP A 74 4.68 -10.89 1.50
CA TRP A 74 3.98 -10.22 0.39
C TRP A 74 2.48 -10.08 0.62
N ASN A 75 1.82 -11.02 1.30
CA ASN A 75 0.40 -10.89 1.63
C ASN A 75 0.18 -9.76 2.64
N LEU A 76 1.06 -9.64 3.62
CA LEU A 76 1.07 -8.51 4.54
C LEU A 76 1.36 -7.19 3.82
N ALA A 77 2.32 -7.18 2.87
CA ALA A 77 2.62 -5.99 2.07
C ALA A 77 1.44 -5.55 1.20
N ILE A 78 0.77 -6.48 0.50
CA ILE A 78 -0.44 -6.19 -0.28
C ILE A 78 -1.56 -5.67 0.62
N SER A 79 -1.75 -6.30 1.78
CA SER A 79 -2.73 -5.84 2.77
C SER A 79 -2.43 -4.41 3.23
N ALA A 80 -1.15 -4.11 3.51
CA ALA A 80 -0.70 -2.80 3.92
C ALA A 80 -0.78 -1.75 2.82
N TYR A 81 -0.64 -2.14 1.55
CA TYR A 81 -0.82 -1.26 0.41
C TYR A 81 -2.27 -0.74 0.37
N ASN A 82 -3.23 -1.65 0.56
CA ASN A 82 -4.66 -1.33 0.51
C ASN A 82 -5.16 -0.60 1.78
N CYS A 83 -4.84 -1.11 2.97
CA CYS A 83 -5.42 -0.60 4.23
C CYS A 83 -4.44 0.25 5.06
N GLY A 84 -3.21 0.43 4.60
CA GLY A 84 -2.15 1.17 5.30
C GLY A 84 -1.33 0.30 6.26
N ALA A 85 0.00 0.47 6.23
CA ALA A 85 0.93 -0.29 7.05
C ALA A 85 0.67 -0.19 8.56
N GLY A 86 0.18 0.95 9.05
CA GLY A 86 -0.17 1.14 10.46
C GLY A 86 -1.27 0.17 10.93
N ASN A 87 -2.28 -0.07 10.09
CA ASN A 87 -3.38 -0.97 10.41
C ASN A 87 -2.91 -2.42 10.46
N VAL A 88 -2.07 -2.85 9.51
CA VAL A 88 -1.47 -4.18 9.52
C VAL A 88 -0.59 -4.40 10.74
N ARG A 89 0.29 -3.45 11.08
CA ARG A 89 1.13 -3.54 12.29
C ARG A 89 0.31 -3.61 13.57
N LYS A 90 -0.78 -2.83 13.66
CA LYS A 90 -1.71 -2.88 14.80
C LYS A 90 -2.36 -4.26 14.91
N ALA A 91 -2.78 -4.86 13.80
CA ALA A 91 -3.34 -6.21 13.78
C ALA A 91 -2.33 -7.28 14.21
N ILE A 92 -1.10 -7.23 13.69
CA ILE A 92 -0.01 -8.15 14.08
C ILE A 92 0.29 -8.05 15.57
N LYS A 93 0.42 -6.82 16.11
CA LYS A 93 0.66 -6.59 17.54
C LYS A 93 -0.47 -7.18 18.40
N LYS A 94 -1.72 -6.99 17.98
CA LYS A 94 -2.88 -7.57 18.67
C LYS A 94 -2.83 -9.11 18.64
N PHE A 95 -2.52 -9.71 17.51
CA PHE A 95 -2.40 -11.17 17.37
C PHE A 95 -1.31 -11.74 18.29
N ILE A 96 -0.12 -11.15 18.28
CA ILE A 96 1.00 -11.58 19.14
C ILE A 96 0.60 -11.50 20.62
N HIS A 97 -0.05 -10.41 21.04
CA HIS A 97 -0.51 -10.25 22.41
C HIS A 97 -1.56 -11.28 22.81
N LEU A 98 -2.55 -11.54 21.95
CA LEU A 98 -3.55 -12.58 22.23
C LEU A 98 -2.91 -13.98 22.31
N ASN A 99 -1.96 -14.27 21.42
CA ASN A 99 -1.26 -15.55 21.44
C ASN A 99 -0.43 -15.73 22.72
N SER A 100 0.21 -14.67 23.23
CA SER A 100 0.93 -14.76 24.51
C SER A 100 -0.02 -15.02 25.68
N LEU A 101 -1.21 -14.39 25.71
CA LEU A 101 -2.22 -14.66 26.74
C LEU A 101 -2.68 -16.13 26.72
N ILE A 102 -2.91 -16.69 25.53
CA ILE A 102 -3.31 -18.10 25.37
C ILE A 102 -2.22 -19.04 25.90
N LEU A 103 -0.96 -18.79 25.52
CA LEU A 103 0.18 -19.61 25.98
C LEU A 103 0.42 -19.51 27.49
N GLU A 104 0.08 -18.37 28.10
CA GLU A 104 0.16 -18.15 29.55
C GLU A 104 -1.10 -18.64 30.31
N GLY A 105 -2.09 -19.22 29.62
CA GLY A 105 -3.35 -19.67 30.24
C GLY A 105 -4.22 -18.53 30.80
N ARG A 106 -4.02 -17.29 30.33
CA ARG A 106 -4.80 -16.12 30.75
C ARG A 106 -6.08 -15.99 29.94
N SER A 107 -7.12 -15.45 30.58
CA SER A 107 -8.39 -15.14 29.90
C SER A 107 -8.20 -14.06 28.82
N ILE A 108 -8.88 -14.22 27.69
CA ILE A 108 -8.87 -13.33 26.51
C ILE A 108 -10.09 -12.39 26.45
N ALA A 109 -10.76 -12.17 27.60
CA ALA A 109 -11.97 -11.37 27.72
C ALA A 109 -11.75 -9.87 27.45
#